data_AF-A0A2N5LGH7-F1
#
_entry.id   AF-A0A2N5LGH7-F1
#
_cell.length_a   1.000
_cell.length_b   1.000
_cell.length_c   1.000
_cell.angle_alpha   90.00
_cell.angle_beta   90.00
_cell.angle_gamma   90.00
#
_symmetry.space_group_name_H-M   'P 1'
#
loop_
_entity.id
_entity.type
_entity.pdbx_description
1 polymer ?
#
loop_
_entity_poly.entity_id
_entity_poly.type
_entity_poly.pdbx_seq_one_letter_code
_entity_poly.pdbx_strand_id
1 'polypeptide(L)'
;MADKTICGAKTRSGKPCQNKPIAGKKRCRLHGGLSPGAPKGNKNNLKHGIYSRIFDDSQLDDAIAMQGDVSRELAIARIQLANLLTHRKIQGDTPQLDEIKDETLADEEDEETVKKARARDAQRCGEYYDPDEDDYGGQESEPLKRTRVYKTRDWASEEARLINLIAKLEYQIPKQAAVILELETRKKELERNPVGGAKTKDLESMTDEELDEYALGLLSGKS
;
A
#
# COMPACT_ATOMS: atom_id res chain seq x y z
N MET A 1 -34.99 -2.03 -27.93
CA MET A 1 -33.67 -2.68 -27.74
C MET A 1 -33.24 -3.21 -29.10
N ALA A 2 -32.25 -2.60 -29.75
CA ALA A 2 -31.79 -3.06 -31.06
C ALA A 2 -31.09 -4.41 -30.92
N ASP A 3 -31.73 -5.48 -31.39
CA ASP A 3 -31.10 -6.79 -31.51
C ASP A 3 -30.01 -6.66 -32.57
N LYS A 4 -28.75 -6.72 -32.15
CA LYS A 4 -27.63 -6.58 -33.08
C LYS A 4 -27.71 -7.78 -34.02
N THR A 5 -27.83 -7.56 -35.34
CA THR A 5 -28.11 -8.66 -36.28
C THR A 5 -26.97 -9.68 -36.39
N ILE A 6 -25.74 -9.28 -36.07
CA ILE A 6 -24.53 -10.13 -36.14
C ILE A 6 -23.60 -9.96 -34.93
N CYS A 7 -22.91 -11.04 -34.57
CA CYS A 7 -22.01 -11.13 -33.42
C CYS A 7 -20.78 -10.22 -33.52
N GLY A 8 -20.18 -10.14 -34.70
CA GLY A 8 -19.01 -9.29 -34.98
C GLY A 8 -17.74 -9.61 -34.18
N ALA A 9 -17.67 -10.77 -33.51
CA ALA A 9 -16.45 -11.20 -32.83
C ALA A 9 -15.39 -11.66 -33.85
N LYS A 10 -14.11 -11.36 -33.62
CA LYS A 10 -13.02 -11.76 -34.53
C LYS A 10 -12.89 -13.28 -34.52
N THR A 11 -13.10 -13.91 -35.68
CA THR A 11 -12.93 -15.36 -35.84
C THR A 11 -11.44 -15.72 -36.02
N ARG A 12 -11.12 -17.02 -35.99
CA ARG A 12 -9.77 -17.53 -36.25
C ARG A 12 -9.22 -17.13 -37.63
N SER A 13 -10.10 -16.90 -38.60
CA SER A 13 -9.77 -16.41 -39.94
C SER A 13 -9.62 -14.88 -40.04
N GLY A 14 -9.67 -14.17 -38.90
CA GLY A 14 -9.47 -12.72 -38.82
C GLY A 14 -10.69 -11.87 -39.22
N LYS A 15 -11.74 -12.49 -39.77
CA LYS A 15 -12.98 -11.83 -40.19
C LYS A 15 -13.97 -11.70 -39.01
N PRO A 16 -14.91 -10.75 -39.04
CA PRO A 16 -15.97 -10.67 -38.04
C PRO A 16 -16.96 -11.84 -38.17
N CYS A 17 -17.40 -12.36 -37.02
CA CYS A 17 -18.38 -13.44 -36.96
C CYS A 17 -19.75 -12.98 -37.44
N GLN A 18 -20.28 -13.70 -38.44
CA GLN A 18 -21.56 -13.43 -39.09
C GLN A 18 -22.76 -14.12 -38.40
N ASN A 19 -22.54 -14.89 -37.34
CA ASN A 19 -23.64 -15.53 -36.62
C ASN A 19 -24.47 -14.52 -35.85
N LYS A 20 -25.78 -14.78 -35.74
CA LYS A 20 -26.71 -13.98 -34.94
C LYS A 20 -26.33 -14.03 -33.44
N PRO A 21 -26.32 -12.89 -32.74
CA PRO A 21 -26.23 -12.84 -31.28
C PRO A 21 -27.39 -13.57 -30.63
N ILE A 22 -27.22 -13.94 -29.36
CA ILE A 22 -28.33 -14.40 -28.55
C ILE A 22 -29.18 -13.16 -28.18
N ALA A 23 -30.51 -13.31 -28.20
CA ALA A 23 -31.44 -12.23 -27.88
C ALA A 23 -31.05 -11.52 -26.57
N GLY A 24 -30.97 -10.19 -26.62
CA GLY A 24 -30.57 -9.35 -25.48
C GLY A 24 -29.07 -9.34 -25.17
N LYS A 25 -28.22 -9.98 -25.98
CA LYS A 25 -26.76 -10.02 -25.79
C LYS A 25 -26.00 -9.54 -27.02
N LYS A 26 -24.73 -9.17 -26.81
CA LYS A 26 -23.86 -8.59 -27.86
C LYS A 26 -23.10 -9.63 -28.69
N ARG A 27 -23.18 -10.93 -28.34
CA ARG A 27 -22.37 -12.01 -28.93
C ARG A 27 -23.22 -13.25 -29.22
N CYS A 28 -22.81 -14.04 -30.21
CA CYS A 28 -23.44 -15.32 -30.53
C CYS A 28 -23.00 -16.42 -29.55
N ARG A 29 -23.69 -17.57 -29.62
CA ARG A 29 -23.40 -18.75 -28.80
C ARG A 29 -21.92 -19.18 -28.85
N LEU A 30 -21.26 -19.05 -30.01
CA LEU A 30 -19.87 -19.45 -30.19
C LEU A 30 -18.83 -18.45 -29.65
N HIS A 31 -19.22 -17.18 -29.42
CA HIS A 31 -18.30 -16.12 -29.00
C HIS A 31 -18.68 -15.52 -27.66
N GLY A 32 -19.11 -16.37 -26.72
CA GLY A 32 -19.40 -15.98 -25.34
C GLY A 32 -20.78 -15.38 -25.11
N GLY A 33 -21.69 -15.47 -26.09
CA GLY A 33 -23.09 -15.09 -25.89
C GLY A 33 -23.80 -15.93 -24.82
N LEU A 34 -23.38 -17.18 -24.59
CA LEU A 34 -23.90 -17.97 -23.47
C LEU A 34 -23.20 -17.66 -22.14
N SER A 35 -22.02 -17.03 -22.16
CA SER A 35 -21.29 -16.75 -20.94
C SER A 35 -22.06 -15.73 -20.09
N PRO A 36 -22.29 -16.00 -18.80
CA PRO A 36 -22.93 -15.05 -17.88
C PRO A 36 -22.01 -13.87 -17.49
N GLY A 37 -20.81 -13.78 -18.06
CA GLY A 37 -19.75 -12.92 -17.56
C GLY A 37 -18.99 -13.59 -16.41
N ALA A 38 -17.96 -12.91 -15.91
CA ALA A 38 -17.29 -13.35 -14.70
C ALA A 38 -18.25 -13.24 -13.50
N PRO A 39 -18.33 -14.24 -12.61
CA PRO A 39 -19.07 -14.09 -11.36
C PRO A 39 -18.48 -12.94 -10.53
N LYS A 40 -19.33 -12.29 -9.72
CA LYS A 40 -18.85 -11.34 -8.71
C LYS A 40 -17.82 -12.04 -7.81
N GLY A 41 -16.66 -11.41 -7.61
CA GLY A 41 -15.55 -11.99 -6.83
C GLY A 41 -14.58 -12.87 -7.63
N ASN A 42 -14.64 -12.86 -8.98
CA ASN A 42 -13.70 -13.64 -9.79
C ASN A 42 -12.24 -13.19 -9.60
N LYS A 43 -11.42 -14.06 -9.00
CA LYS A 43 -9.98 -13.84 -8.72
C LYS A 43 -9.06 -14.14 -9.91
N ASN A 44 -9.60 -14.61 -11.05
CA ASN A 44 -8.81 -15.04 -12.22
C ASN A 44 -8.07 -13.90 -12.94
N ASN A 45 -8.33 -12.62 -12.61
CA ASN A 45 -7.60 -11.45 -13.14
C ASN A 45 -6.75 -10.75 -12.06
N LEU A 46 -6.51 -11.40 -10.92
CA LEU A 46 -5.68 -10.85 -9.86
C LEU A 46 -4.20 -10.91 -10.28
N LYS A 47 -3.67 -9.81 -10.80
CA LYS A 47 -2.29 -9.74 -11.34
C LYS A 47 -1.20 -9.82 -10.27
N HIS A 48 -1.48 -9.36 -9.06
CA HIS A 48 -0.54 -9.29 -7.95
C HIS A 48 -1.34 -9.38 -6.65
N GLY A 49 -1.38 -10.57 -6.07
CA GLY A 49 -2.14 -10.88 -4.85
C GLY A 49 -1.37 -10.59 -3.56
N ILE A 50 -0.55 -9.53 -3.53
CA ILE A 50 0.25 -9.21 -2.33
C ILE A 50 -0.68 -8.94 -1.14
N TYR A 51 -1.73 -8.14 -1.35
CA TYR A 51 -2.66 -7.79 -0.29
C TYR A 51 -3.60 -8.93 0.08
N SER A 52 -4.04 -9.74 -0.88
CA SER A 52 -4.89 -10.92 -0.62
C SER A 52 -4.14 -12.12 -0.02
N ARG A 53 -2.81 -12.03 0.15
CA ARG A 53 -2.01 -12.97 0.95
C ARG A 53 -1.90 -12.57 2.42
N ILE A 54 -2.03 -11.27 2.69
CA ILE A 54 -1.79 -10.68 4.01
C ILE A 54 -3.12 -10.35 4.70
N PHE A 55 -4.15 -10.01 3.91
CA PHE A 55 -5.46 -9.59 4.37
C PHE A 55 -6.54 -10.45 3.73
N ASP A 56 -7.53 -10.82 4.54
CA ASP A 56 -8.76 -11.46 4.06
C ASP A 56 -9.64 -10.45 3.32
N ASP A 57 -10.52 -10.96 2.44
CA ASP A 57 -11.42 -10.12 1.63
C ASP A 57 -12.29 -9.20 2.52
N SER A 58 -12.69 -9.65 3.72
CA SER A 58 -13.41 -8.80 4.68
C SER A 58 -12.56 -7.68 5.26
N GLN A 59 -11.27 -7.94 5.53
CA GLN A 59 -10.35 -6.93 6.05
C GLN A 59 -10.03 -5.86 5.00
N LEU A 60 -10.02 -6.25 3.72
CA LEU A 60 -9.90 -5.31 2.60
C LEU A 60 -11.15 -4.46 2.46
N ASP A 61 -12.34 -5.07 2.54
CA ASP A 61 -13.61 -4.34 2.49
C ASP A 61 -13.76 -3.38 3.67
N ASP A 62 -13.36 -3.80 4.88
CA ASP A 62 -13.32 -2.95 6.07
C ASP A 62 -12.31 -1.81 5.90
N ALA A 63 -11.13 -2.06 5.31
CA ALA A 63 -10.15 -1.03 5.01
C ALA A 63 -10.65 -0.02 3.96
N ILE A 64 -11.37 -0.49 2.94
CA ILE A 64 -12.02 0.36 1.92
C ILE A 64 -13.16 1.17 2.57
N ALA A 65 -13.93 0.57 3.49
CA ALA A 65 -14.98 1.25 4.22
C ALA A 65 -14.44 2.29 5.22
N MET A 66 -13.24 2.05 5.78
CA MET A 66 -12.54 3.00 6.65
C MET A 66 -11.84 4.13 5.88
N GLN A 67 -11.57 3.97 4.58
CA GLN A 67 -10.97 5.02 3.77
C GLN A 67 -11.86 6.25 3.75
N GLY A 68 -11.38 7.31 4.42
CA GLY A 68 -12.00 8.62 4.39
C GLY A 68 -11.72 9.36 3.08
N ASP A 69 -12.32 10.55 2.95
CA ASP A 69 -11.92 11.51 1.92
C ASP A 69 -10.46 11.98 2.14
N VAL A 70 -9.75 12.34 1.06
CA VAL A 70 -8.38 12.89 1.11
C VAL A 70 -8.31 14.11 2.03
N SER A 71 -9.38 14.91 2.07
CA SER A 71 -9.51 16.05 3.00
C SER A 71 -9.48 15.63 4.47
N ARG A 72 -10.08 14.47 4.80
CA ARG A 72 -10.12 13.92 6.16
C ARG A 72 -8.74 13.39 6.57
N GLU A 73 -8.05 12.70 5.68
CA GLU A 73 -6.67 12.23 5.91
C GLU A 73 -5.71 13.40 6.12
N LEU A 74 -5.87 14.49 5.36
CA LEU A 74 -5.10 15.72 5.56
C LEU A 74 -5.34 16.33 6.95
N ALA A 75 -6.60 16.37 7.39
CA ALA A 75 -6.94 16.87 8.72
C ALA A 75 -6.31 16.02 9.83
N ILE A 76 -6.35 14.69 9.70
CA ILE A 76 -5.72 13.76 10.64
C ILE A 76 -4.20 13.99 10.69
N ALA A 77 -3.53 14.08 9.54
CA ALA A 77 -2.08 14.32 9.48
C ALA A 77 -1.68 15.66 10.13
N ARG A 78 -2.48 16.72 9.93
CA ARG A 78 -2.27 18.02 10.59
C ARG A 78 -2.43 17.95 12.11
N ILE A 79 -3.44 17.22 12.60
CA ILE A 79 -3.65 17.00 14.04
C ILE A 79 -2.47 16.22 14.64
N GLN A 80 -2.00 15.18 13.94
CA GLN A 80 -0.83 14.40 14.38
C GLN A 80 0.43 15.27 14.47
N LEU A 81 0.68 16.13 13.48
CA LEU A 81 1.81 17.06 13.51
C LEU A 81 1.68 18.05 14.67
N ALA A 82 0.49 18.61 14.91
CA ALA A 82 0.26 19.51 16.02
C ALA A 82 0.51 18.83 17.38
N ASN A 83 0.03 17.59 17.55
CA ASN A 83 0.28 16.80 18.75
C ASN A 83 1.77 16.50 18.94
N LEU A 84 2.48 16.14 17.87
CA LEU A 84 3.93 15.92 17.92
C LEU A 84 4.67 17.21 18.36
N LEU A 85 4.34 18.35 17.77
CA LEU A 85 4.96 19.63 18.11
C LEU A 85 4.66 20.07 19.56
N THR A 86 3.45 19.79 20.06
CA THR A 86 3.12 20.06 21.47
C THR A 86 3.88 19.13 22.41
N HIS A 87 3.96 17.83 22.11
CA HIS A 87 4.81 16.88 22.86
C HIS A 87 6.27 17.30 22.87
N ARG A 88 6.80 17.76 21.72
CA ARG A 88 8.17 18.28 21.60
C ARG A 88 8.39 19.52 22.49
N LYS A 89 7.44 20.46 22.51
CA LYS A 89 7.48 21.62 23.40
C LYS A 89 7.46 21.24 24.89
N ILE A 90 6.65 20.24 25.26
CA ILE A 90 6.53 19.78 26.65
C ILE A 90 7.80 19.04 27.11
N GLN A 91 8.38 18.19 26.25
CA GLN A 91 9.59 17.43 26.60
C GLN A 91 10.86 18.31 26.67
N GLY A 92 10.95 19.37 25.86
CA GLY A 92 12.18 20.18 25.77
C GLY A 92 13.40 19.32 25.43
N ASP A 93 14.60 19.74 25.86
CA ASP A 93 15.85 18.99 25.67
C ASP A 93 16.09 17.93 26.76
N THR A 94 15.07 17.56 27.54
CA THR A 94 15.26 16.63 28.67
C THR A 94 15.45 15.19 28.16
N PRO A 95 16.62 14.56 28.41
CA PRO A 95 16.85 13.19 27.97
C PRO A 95 16.05 12.21 28.84
N GLN A 96 15.36 11.27 28.20
CA GLN A 96 14.57 10.26 28.90
C GLN A 96 15.40 8.98 29.07
N LEU A 97 15.13 8.24 30.15
CA LEU A 97 15.74 6.92 30.35
C LEU A 97 15.25 5.98 29.25
N ASP A 98 16.16 5.56 28.39
CA ASP A 98 15.83 4.75 27.21
C ASP A 98 16.13 3.27 27.49
N GLU A 99 17.27 3.01 28.14
CA GLU A 99 17.72 1.65 28.40
C GLU A 99 18.49 1.58 29.74
N ILE A 100 18.27 0.50 30.48
CA ILE A 100 19.07 0.12 31.64
C ILE A 100 19.86 -1.11 31.21
N LYS A 101 21.19 -1.00 31.19
CA LYS A 101 22.08 -2.12 30.88
C LYS A 101 22.68 -2.62 32.18
N ASP A 102 22.42 -3.87 32.49
CA ASP A 102 23.05 -4.57 33.59
C ASP A 102 24.16 -5.44 32.99
N GLU A 103 25.41 -5.09 33.28
CA GLU A 103 26.59 -5.87 32.88
C GLU A 103 27.11 -6.59 34.13
N THR A 104 27.30 -7.91 34.05
CA THR A 104 28.08 -8.61 35.07
C THR A 104 29.55 -8.26 34.86
N LEU A 105 30.21 -7.73 35.89
CA LEU A 105 31.66 -7.59 35.89
C LEU A 105 32.22 -9.01 36.06
N ALA A 106 32.74 -9.59 34.98
CA ALA A 106 33.68 -10.68 35.13
C ALA A 106 34.92 -10.07 35.78
N ASP A 107 35.24 -10.47 37.01
CA ASP A 107 36.53 -10.15 37.60
C ASP A 107 37.59 -10.84 36.73
N GLU A 108 38.24 -10.08 35.84
CA GLU A 108 39.43 -10.52 35.09
C GLU A 108 40.67 -10.60 36.03
N GLU A 109 40.47 -10.88 37.31
CA GLU A 109 41.58 -11.19 38.20
C GLU A 109 41.98 -12.65 37.93
N ASP A 110 43.15 -12.86 37.33
CA ASP A 110 43.71 -14.19 37.10
C ASP A 110 43.58 -15.03 38.38
N GLU A 111 43.06 -16.27 38.31
CA GLU A 111 42.84 -17.13 39.50
C GLU A 111 44.07 -17.19 40.43
N GLU A 112 45.27 -17.11 39.84
CA GLU A 112 46.53 -17.13 40.57
C GLU A 112 46.74 -15.89 41.46
N THR A 113 46.22 -14.73 41.05
CA THR A 113 46.27 -13.49 41.84
C THR A 113 45.35 -13.55 43.06
N VAL A 114 44.14 -14.09 42.89
CA VAL A 114 43.17 -14.30 43.96
C VAL A 114 43.71 -15.31 44.99
N LYS A 115 44.27 -16.43 44.53
CA LYS A 115 44.90 -17.45 45.41
C LYS A 115 46.08 -16.88 46.21
N LYS A 116 46.94 -16.07 45.57
CA LYS A 116 48.07 -15.39 46.25
C LYS A 116 47.63 -14.33 47.26
N ALA A 117 46.49 -13.69 47.04
CA ALA A 117 45.92 -12.74 48.00
C ALA A 117 45.39 -13.47 49.25
N ARG A 118 44.61 -14.55 49.05
CA ARG A 118 44.09 -15.38 50.15
C ARG A 118 45.20 -16.02 50.98
N ALA A 119 46.24 -16.56 50.34
CA ALA A 119 47.40 -17.12 51.04
C ALA A 119 48.14 -16.08 51.89
N ARG A 120 48.25 -14.82 51.41
CA ARG A 120 48.87 -13.73 52.18
C ARG A 120 48.04 -13.33 53.40
N ASP A 121 46.72 -13.31 53.28
CA ASP A 121 45.84 -12.94 54.39
C ASP A 121 45.80 -14.03 55.48
N ALA A 122 45.75 -15.32 55.07
CA ALA A 122 45.87 -16.44 55.99
C ALA A 122 47.18 -16.40 56.80
N GLN A 123 48.32 -16.16 56.13
CA GLN A 123 49.61 -16.00 56.82
C GLN A 123 49.61 -14.82 57.80
N ARG A 124 48.92 -13.73 57.48
CA ARG A 124 48.80 -12.58 58.38
C ARG A 124 48.04 -12.92 59.66
N CYS A 125 47.04 -13.81 59.56
CA CYS A 125 46.27 -14.31 60.68
C CYS A 125 46.92 -15.53 61.38
N GLY A 126 48.07 -16.00 60.88
CA GLY A 126 48.78 -17.16 61.42
C GLY A 126 48.17 -18.51 61.02
N GLU A 127 47.32 -18.51 60.00
CA GLU A 127 46.64 -19.69 59.46
C GLU A 127 47.33 -20.18 58.18
N TYR A 128 47.18 -21.47 57.89
CA TYR A 128 47.68 -22.09 56.67
C TYR A 128 46.53 -22.22 55.67
N TYR A 129 46.74 -21.73 54.45
CA TYR A 129 45.79 -21.84 53.33
C TYR A 129 46.35 -22.82 52.31
N ASP A 130 45.62 -23.89 52.03
CA ASP A 130 45.92 -24.84 50.96
C ASP A 130 45.10 -24.48 49.70
N PRO A 131 45.76 -23.97 48.64
CA PRO A 131 45.07 -23.52 47.42
C PRO A 131 44.30 -24.61 46.67
N ASP A 132 44.60 -25.89 46.92
CA ASP A 132 43.97 -27.03 46.24
C ASP A 132 42.79 -27.61 47.04
N GLU A 133 42.78 -27.45 48.38
CA GLU A 133 41.71 -27.97 49.26
C GLU A 133 40.71 -26.89 49.73
N ASP A 134 41.16 -25.64 49.95
CA ASP A 134 40.35 -24.59 50.59
C ASP A 134 39.56 -23.71 49.59
N ASP A 135 39.83 -23.83 48.29
CA ASP A 135 39.12 -23.11 47.24
C ASP A 135 37.79 -23.80 46.90
N TYR A 136 36.89 -23.88 47.88
CA TYR A 136 35.49 -24.15 47.58
C TYR A 136 35.00 -22.99 46.72
N GLY A 137 34.78 -23.24 45.43
CA GLY A 137 34.26 -22.30 44.43
C GLY A 137 32.87 -21.79 44.79
N GLY A 138 32.79 -21.01 45.87
CA GLY A 138 31.66 -20.17 46.16
C GLY A 138 31.58 -19.17 45.03
N GLN A 139 30.59 -19.35 44.17
CA GLN A 139 30.16 -18.33 43.24
C GLN A 139 29.68 -17.14 44.07
N GLU A 140 30.61 -16.29 44.52
CA GLU A 140 30.28 -14.95 44.95
C GLU A 140 29.52 -14.32 43.77
N SER A 141 28.28 -13.91 44.01
CA SER A 141 27.44 -13.37 42.95
C SER A 141 28.17 -12.20 42.29
N GLU A 142 28.55 -12.36 41.02
CA GLU A 142 29.36 -11.40 40.27
C GLU A 142 28.83 -9.96 40.48
N PRO A 143 29.71 -8.98 40.76
CA PRO A 143 29.27 -7.61 40.98
C PRO A 143 28.61 -7.05 39.70
N LEU A 144 27.30 -6.80 39.78
CA LEU A 144 26.51 -6.24 38.68
C LEU A 144 26.79 -4.74 38.53
N LYS A 145 27.36 -4.33 37.40
CA LYS A 145 27.45 -2.92 37.01
C LYS A 145 26.21 -2.51 36.24
N ARG A 146 25.36 -1.71 36.87
CA ARG A 146 24.18 -1.12 36.24
C ARG A 146 24.52 0.22 35.59
N THR A 147 24.49 0.29 34.26
CA THR A 147 24.60 1.54 33.50
C THR A 147 23.24 2.00 33.01
N ARG A 148 22.92 3.28 33.20
CA ARG A 148 21.69 3.89 32.71
C ARG A 148 21.99 4.70 31.45
N VAL A 149 21.42 4.29 30.32
CA VAL A 149 21.53 5.00 29.06
C VAL A 149 20.32 5.92 28.92
N TYR A 150 20.58 7.22 28.92
CA TYR A 150 19.57 8.24 28.64
C TYR A 150 19.68 8.64 27.17
N LYS A 151 18.56 8.64 26.44
CA LYS A 151 18.51 9.18 25.08
C LYS A 151 17.43 10.25 24.99
N THR A 152 17.70 11.27 24.20
CA THR A 152 16.64 12.18 23.73
C THR A 152 15.84 11.44 22.66
N ARG A 153 14.51 11.45 22.77
CA ARG A 153 13.65 10.95 21.69
C ARG A 153 13.77 11.90 20.51
N ASP A 154 14.27 11.42 19.39
CA ASP A 154 14.35 12.21 18.15
C ASP A 154 13.03 12.11 17.38
N TRP A 155 12.26 13.20 17.41
CA TRP A 155 11.00 13.34 16.69
C TRP A 155 11.19 13.86 15.26
N ALA A 156 12.42 14.23 14.84
CA ALA A 156 12.65 14.90 13.56
C ALA A 156 12.26 14.01 12.36
N SER A 157 12.45 12.70 12.47
CA SER A 157 12.06 11.73 11.45
C SER A 157 10.54 11.67 11.26
N GLU A 158 9.78 11.62 12.37
CA GLU A 158 8.32 11.62 12.36
C GLU A 158 7.74 12.98 11.92
N GLU A 159 8.36 14.08 12.34
CA GLU A 159 8.03 15.43 11.90
C GLU A 159 8.20 15.56 10.38
N ALA A 160 9.35 15.15 9.84
CA ALA A 160 9.62 15.16 8.41
C ALA A 160 8.64 14.24 7.65
N ARG A 161 8.31 13.07 8.19
CA ARG A 161 7.34 12.14 7.60
C ARG A 161 5.97 12.78 7.48
N LEU A 162 5.48 13.42 8.56
CA LEU A 162 4.18 14.08 8.59
C LEU A 162 4.12 15.30 7.68
N ILE A 163 5.16 16.14 7.66
CA ILE A 163 5.25 17.29 6.75
C ILE A 163 5.18 16.83 5.29
N ASN A 164 5.95 15.80 4.93
CA ASN A 164 5.93 15.24 3.58
C ASN A 164 4.58 14.62 3.21
N LEU A 165 3.92 13.95 4.16
CA LEU A 165 2.58 13.40 3.96
C LEU A 165 1.55 14.51 3.72
N ILE A 166 1.57 15.57 4.53
CA ILE A 166 0.70 16.74 4.38
C ILE A 166 0.90 17.37 3.00
N ALA A 167 2.14 17.63 2.59
CA ALA A 167 2.43 18.22 1.28
C ALA A 167 1.90 17.36 0.12
N LYS A 168 2.02 16.03 0.22
CA LYS A 168 1.48 15.10 -0.79
C LYS A 168 -0.04 15.14 -0.86
N LEU A 169 -0.72 15.13 0.29
CA LEU A 169 -2.18 15.19 0.37
C LEU A 169 -2.71 16.53 -0.15
N GLU A 170 -2.06 17.64 0.23
CA GLU A 170 -2.39 18.99 -0.26
C GLU A 170 -2.24 19.11 -1.77
N TYR A 171 -1.22 18.48 -2.35
CA TYR A 171 -1.06 18.43 -3.81
C TYR A 171 -2.11 17.55 -4.50
N GLN A 172 -2.57 16.48 -3.85
CA GLN A 172 -3.55 15.56 -4.43
C GLN A 172 -4.95 16.17 -4.54
N ILE A 173 -5.38 17.01 -3.59
CA ILE A 173 -6.72 17.63 -3.59
C ILE A 173 -7.01 18.43 -4.89
N PRO A 174 -6.20 19.44 -5.29
CA PRO A 174 -6.46 20.20 -6.51
C PRO A 174 -6.28 19.34 -7.76
N LYS A 175 -5.39 18.34 -7.72
CA LYS A 175 -5.21 17.39 -8.82
C LYS A 175 -6.49 16.56 -9.05
N GLN A 176 -7.12 16.07 -7.99
CA GLN A 176 -8.40 15.37 -8.08
C GLN A 176 -9.51 16.29 -8.59
N ALA A 177 -9.59 17.52 -8.06
CA ALA A 177 -10.56 18.52 -8.51
C ALA A 177 -10.43 18.85 -10.01
N ALA A 178 -9.20 18.98 -10.51
CA ALA A 178 -8.94 19.23 -11.93
C ALA A 178 -9.42 18.07 -12.83
N VAL A 179 -9.17 16.82 -12.42
CA VAL A 179 -9.64 15.63 -13.15
C VAL A 179 -11.16 15.56 -13.15
N ILE A 180 -11.82 15.87 -12.04
CA ILE A 180 -13.29 15.90 -11.96
C ILE A 180 -13.83 16.95 -12.93
N LEU A 181 -13.27 18.16 -12.94
CA LEU A 181 -13.65 19.23 -13.85
C LEU A 181 -13.47 18.81 -15.33
N GLU A 182 -12.35 18.18 -15.66
CA GLU A 182 -12.08 17.68 -17.01
C GLU A 182 -13.08 16.60 -17.45
N LEU A 183 -13.49 15.72 -16.53
CA LEU A 183 -14.53 14.74 -16.81
C LEU A 183 -15.90 15.40 -17.01
N GLU A 184 -16.23 16.44 -16.23
CA GLU A 184 -17.47 17.18 -16.36
C GLU A 184 -17.54 17.99 -17.67
N THR A 185 -16.46 18.66 -18.06
CA THR A 185 -16.39 19.36 -19.34
C THR A 185 -16.55 18.38 -20.49
N ARG A 186 -15.86 17.24 -20.45
CA ARG A 186 -15.96 16.20 -21.47
C ARG A 186 -17.36 15.58 -21.53
N LYS A 187 -18.04 15.41 -20.39
CA LYS A 187 -19.45 14.99 -20.36
C LYS A 187 -20.36 16.03 -21.02
N LYS A 188 -20.20 17.32 -20.68
CA LYS A 188 -20.96 18.42 -21.30
C LYS A 188 -20.69 18.54 -22.80
N GLU A 189 -19.45 18.33 -23.23
CA GLU A 189 -19.08 18.27 -24.65
C GLU A 189 -19.76 17.09 -25.35
N LEU A 190 -19.79 15.91 -24.72
CA LEU A 190 -20.53 14.74 -25.22
C LEU A 190 -22.06 14.95 -25.21
N GLU A 191 -22.61 15.77 -24.33
CA GLU A 191 -24.04 16.11 -24.34
C GLU A 191 -24.38 17.17 -25.40
N ARG A 192 -23.49 18.15 -25.62
CA ARG A 192 -23.66 19.24 -26.59
C ARG A 192 -23.38 18.80 -28.02
N ASN A 193 -22.29 18.07 -28.19
CA ASN A 193 -21.93 17.36 -29.40
C ASN A 193 -21.94 15.88 -29.03
N PRO A 194 -23.13 15.24 -28.91
CA PRO A 194 -23.16 13.79 -28.94
C PRO A 194 -22.36 13.42 -30.16
N VAL A 195 -21.24 12.70 -29.96
CA VAL A 195 -20.49 12.12 -31.06
C VAL A 195 -21.57 11.49 -31.90
N GLY A 196 -21.84 12.10 -33.05
CA GLY A 196 -22.97 11.71 -33.85
C GLY A 196 -22.81 10.21 -34.01
N GLY A 197 -23.89 9.45 -33.76
CA GLY A 197 -24.15 8.38 -34.71
C GLY A 197 -24.00 9.06 -36.05
N ALA A 198 -22.86 8.83 -36.72
CA ALA A 198 -22.46 9.51 -37.94
C ALA A 198 -23.71 9.62 -38.76
N LYS A 199 -24.26 10.84 -38.98
CA LYS A 199 -25.65 11.05 -39.43
C LYS A 199 -26.03 9.86 -40.28
N THR A 200 -26.72 8.89 -39.70
CA THR A 200 -27.25 7.81 -40.51
C THR A 200 -28.31 8.57 -41.25
N LYS A 201 -27.99 9.06 -42.46
CA LYS A 201 -29.02 9.36 -43.45
C LYS A 201 -29.95 8.16 -43.32
N ASP A 202 -31.24 8.37 -43.09
CA ASP A 202 -32.17 7.27 -42.93
C ASP A 202 -32.11 6.43 -44.21
N LEU A 203 -31.25 5.41 -44.20
CA LEU A 203 -30.92 4.55 -45.35
C LEU A 203 -32.18 3.83 -45.82
N GLU A 204 -33.17 3.71 -44.93
CA GLU A 204 -34.50 3.17 -45.18
C GLU A 204 -35.40 4.09 -46.02
N SER A 205 -35.05 5.38 -46.16
CA SER A 205 -35.78 6.36 -46.97
C SER A 205 -35.05 6.79 -48.25
N MET A 206 -33.81 6.32 -48.45
CA MET A 206 -33.01 6.63 -49.63
C MET A 206 -33.41 5.72 -50.79
N THR A 207 -33.44 6.25 -52.00
CA THR A 207 -33.66 5.42 -53.18
C THR A 207 -32.42 4.57 -53.47
N ASP A 208 -32.59 3.48 -54.22
CA ASP A 208 -31.47 2.59 -54.58
C ASP A 208 -30.31 3.35 -55.27
N GLU A 209 -30.62 4.37 -56.08
CA GLU A 209 -29.62 5.23 -56.73
C GLU A 209 -28.85 6.10 -55.72
N GLU A 210 -29.53 6.65 -54.70
CA GLU A 210 -28.91 7.45 -53.65
C GLU A 210 -28.05 6.59 -52.70
N LEU A 211 -28.42 5.33 -52.50
CA LEU A 211 -27.65 4.36 -51.74
C LEU A 211 -26.36 3.97 -52.45
N ASP A 212 -26.41 3.79 -53.77
CA ASP A 212 -25.24 3.47 -54.60
C ASP A 212 -24.24 4.63 -54.65
N GLU A 213 -24.70 5.89 -54.79
CA GLU A 213 -23.82 7.06 -54.69
C GLU A 213 -23.17 7.20 -53.30
N TYR A 214 -23.92 6.95 -52.23
CA TYR A 214 -23.41 6.97 -50.87
C TYR A 214 -22.35 5.89 -50.64
N ALA A 215 -22.58 4.68 -51.17
CA ALA A 215 -21.62 3.58 -51.10
C ALA A 215 -20.34 3.88 -51.90
N LEU A 216 -20.46 4.47 -53.10
CA LEU A 216 -19.32 4.90 -53.91
C LEU A 216 -18.52 6.02 -53.24
N GLY A 217 -19.18 6.97 -52.58
CA GLY A 217 -18.53 8.02 -51.79
C GLY A 217 -17.66 7.45 -50.66
N LEU A 218 -18.21 6.52 -49.88
CA LEU A 218 -17.50 5.80 -48.81
C LEU A 218 -16.30 4.99 -49.32
N LEU A 219 -16.42 4.35 -50.48
CA LEU A 219 -15.34 3.55 -51.09
C LEU A 219 -14.24 4.42 -51.70
N SER A 220 -14.56 5.62 -52.19
CA SER A 220 -13.60 6.53 -52.81
C SER A 220 -12.75 7.33 -51.82
N GLY A 221 -13.07 7.27 -50.52
CA GLY A 221 -12.30 7.94 -49.46
C GLY A 221 -12.35 9.47 -49.48
N LYS A 222 -13.22 10.08 -50.29
CA LYS A 222 -13.50 11.52 -50.22
C LYS A 222 -14.52 11.77 -49.11
N SER A 223 -14.01 12.09 -47.93
CA SER A 223 -14.75 12.79 -46.87
C SER A 223 -15.11 14.20 -47.30
#